data_AF-A0A7S0MMN7-F1
#
_entry.id   AF-A0A7S0MMN7-F1
#
_cell.length_a   1.000
_cell.length_b   1.000
_cell.length_c   1.000
_cell.angle_alpha   90.00
_cell.angle_beta   90.00
_cell.angle_gamma   90.00
#
_symmetry.space_group_name_H-M   'P 1'
#
loop_
_entity.id
_entity.type
_entity.pdbx_description
1 polymer ?
#
loop_
_entity_poly.entity_id
_entity_poly.type
_entity_poly.pdbx_seq_one_letter_code
_entity_poly.pdbx_strand_id
1 'polypeptide(L)'
;MGSFGGFGDALRRTSMLPPSKVTRLSERERLEANVLRQLLEHYFRIVRATVLDAVPKAIMLMMVNTIQENLQERLMQKIYLSEDDEAFGGLTRESEEVRRRRTEVKEQVACLRKAISVMREM
;
A
#
# COMPACT_ATOMS: atom_id res chain seq x y z
N MET A 1 46.08 -9.74 -3.45
CA MET A 1 46.01 -10.14 -4.88
C MET A 1 45.70 -11.62 -4.94
N GLY A 2 44.50 -11.98 -5.38
CA GLY A 2 44.02 -13.36 -5.42
C GLY A 2 42.70 -13.38 -6.18
N SER A 3 42.77 -13.86 -7.42
CA SER A 3 41.83 -13.71 -8.52
C SER A 3 40.39 -14.18 -8.21
N PHE A 4 39.41 -13.28 -8.33
CA PHE A 4 37.99 -13.62 -8.52
C PHE A 4 37.75 -13.81 -10.02
N GLY A 5 37.59 -15.07 -10.46
CA GLY A 5 37.36 -15.39 -11.86
C GLY A 5 36.75 -16.78 -12.02
N GLY A 6 35.49 -16.94 -11.59
CA GLY A 6 34.80 -18.23 -11.58
C GLY A 6 33.36 -18.20 -12.10
N PHE A 7 32.92 -17.12 -12.74
CA PHE A 7 31.53 -16.97 -13.21
C PHE A 7 31.41 -16.80 -14.74
N GLY A 8 32.52 -16.56 -15.44
CA GLY A 8 32.54 -16.31 -16.90
C GLY A 8 32.41 -17.57 -17.77
N ASP A 9 32.91 -18.72 -17.31
CA ASP A 9 32.97 -19.94 -18.14
C ASP A 9 31.64 -20.71 -18.22
N ALA A 10 30.71 -20.47 -17.28
CA ALA A 10 29.40 -21.11 -17.28
C ALA A 10 28.48 -20.58 -18.40
N LEU A 11 28.63 -19.30 -18.78
CA LEU A 11 27.83 -18.66 -19.83
C LEU A 11 28.28 -18.99 -21.25
N ARG A 12 29.47 -19.58 -21.42
CA ARG A 12 29.99 -20.00 -22.73
C ARG A 12 29.58 -21.42 -23.14
N ARG A 13 29.04 -22.23 -22.21
CA ARG A 13 28.58 -23.61 -22.50
C ARG A 13 27.14 -23.70 -23.00
N THR A 14 26.32 -22.66 -22.87
CA THR A 14 24.92 -22.66 -23.36
C THR A 14 24.80 -22.44 -24.88
N SER A 15 25.88 -22.10 -25.59
CA SER A 15 25.83 -21.84 -27.05
C SER A 15 26.21 -23.03 -27.94
N MET A 16 26.24 -24.27 -27.43
CA MET A 16 26.54 -25.45 -28.25
C MET A 16 25.36 -26.43 -28.25
N LEU A 17 24.24 -26.00 -28.83
CA LEU A 17 23.30 -26.92 -29.45
C LEU A 17 23.79 -27.20 -30.88
N PRO A 18 23.89 -28.46 -31.32
CA PRO A 18 24.33 -28.77 -32.67
C PRO A 18 23.34 -28.18 -33.70
N PRO A 19 23.81 -27.56 -34.80
CA PRO A 19 22.93 -27.05 -35.85
C PRO A 19 22.45 -28.20 -36.73
N SER A 20 21.57 -29.05 -36.20
CA SER A 20 21.07 -30.22 -36.92
C SER A 20 19.60 -30.47 -36.60
N LYS A 21 18.76 -29.62 -37.19
CA LYS A 21 17.42 -29.91 -37.79
C LYS A 21 16.66 -28.62 -38.12
N VAL A 22 16.95 -27.50 -37.44
CA VAL A 22 16.27 -26.21 -37.66
C VAL A 22 16.60 -25.61 -39.04
N THR A 23 17.74 -25.96 -39.63
CA THR A 23 18.24 -25.36 -40.87
C THR A 23 17.66 -25.95 -42.16
N ARG A 24 16.92 -27.07 -42.10
CA ARG A 24 16.26 -27.67 -43.28
C ARG A 24 14.76 -27.86 -43.06
N LEU A 25 14.10 -26.82 -42.56
CA LEU A 25 12.66 -26.73 -42.66
C LEU A 25 12.28 -26.37 -44.10
N SER A 26 11.34 -27.12 -44.68
CA SER A 26 10.68 -26.77 -45.94
C SER A 26 10.13 -25.35 -45.85
N GLU A 27 10.07 -24.61 -46.96
CA GLU A 27 9.49 -23.25 -46.98
C GLU A 27 8.09 -23.22 -46.36
N ARG A 28 7.33 -24.31 -46.55
CA ARG A 28 6.04 -24.54 -45.91
C ARG A 28 6.14 -24.63 -44.38
N GLU A 29 7.06 -25.42 -43.84
CA GLU A 29 7.24 -25.57 -42.39
C GLU A 29 7.71 -24.26 -41.74
N ARG A 30 8.52 -23.46 -42.46
CA ARG A 30 8.92 -22.12 -42.01
C ARG A 30 7.72 -21.16 -41.95
N LEU A 31 6.84 -21.22 -42.94
CA LEU A 31 5.61 -20.42 -42.97
C LEU A 31 4.68 -20.82 -41.81
N GLU A 32 4.44 -22.11 -41.62
CA GLU A 32 3.63 -22.65 -40.52
C GLU A 32 4.21 -22.26 -39.15
N ALA A 33 5.53 -22.34 -38.97
CA ALA A 33 6.20 -21.90 -37.74
C ALA A 33 6.05 -20.39 -37.49
N ASN A 34 6.10 -19.56 -38.54
CA ASN A 34 5.89 -18.12 -38.42
C ASN A 34 4.46 -17.78 -38.01
N VAL A 35 3.46 -18.49 -38.57
CA VAL A 35 2.05 -18.33 -38.17
C VAL A 35 1.85 -18.70 -36.70
N LEU A 36 2.42 -19.83 -36.26
CA LEU A 36 2.37 -20.21 -34.84
C LEU A 36 3.02 -19.17 -33.93
N ARG A 37 4.15 -18.58 -34.35
CA ARG A 37 4.82 -17.51 -33.61
C ARG A 37 3.92 -16.27 -33.46
N GLN A 38 3.26 -15.86 -34.54
CA GLN A 38 2.33 -14.73 -34.52
C GLN A 38 1.11 -15.01 -33.63
N LEU A 39 0.54 -16.21 -33.70
CA LEU A 39 -0.59 -16.60 -32.86
C LEU A 39 -0.23 -16.58 -31.36
N LEU A 40 0.95 -17.09 -31.01
CA LEU A 40 1.45 -17.02 -29.64
C LEU A 40 1.65 -15.58 -29.19
N GLU A 41 2.27 -14.73 -30.00
CA GLU A 41 2.44 -13.30 -29.69
C GLU A 41 1.09 -12.61 -29.46
N HIS A 42 0.08 -12.89 -30.28
CA HIS A 42 -1.27 -12.36 -30.12
C HIS A 42 -1.95 -12.89 -28.86
N TYR A 43 -1.84 -14.19 -28.56
CA TYR A 43 -2.39 -14.78 -27.35
C TYR A 43 -1.79 -14.13 -26.10
N PHE A 44 -0.46 -14.05 -26.01
CA PHE A 44 0.21 -13.42 -24.87
C PHE A 44 -0.08 -11.92 -24.75
N ARG A 45 -0.39 -11.23 -25.86
CA ARG A 45 -0.84 -9.83 -25.82
C ARG A 45 -2.21 -9.72 -25.16
N ILE A 46 -3.17 -10.57 -25.54
CA ILE A 46 -4.52 -10.57 -24.96
C ILE A 46 -4.45 -10.93 -23.47
N VAL A 47 -3.75 -12.02 -23.12
CA VAL A 47 -3.61 -12.44 -21.72
C VAL A 47 -2.97 -11.35 -20.87
N ARG A 48 -1.93 -10.67 -21.35
CA ARG A 48 -1.34 -9.54 -20.62
C ARG A 48 -2.34 -8.40 -20.40
N ALA A 49 -3.13 -8.03 -21.41
CA ALA A 49 -4.15 -7.01 -21.26
C ALA A 49 -5.21 -7.43 -20.21
N THR A 50 -5.64 -8.70 -20.23
CA THR A 50 -6.59 -9.24 -19.25
C THR A 50 -6.03 -9.22 -17.83
N VAL A 51 -4.77 -9.62 -17.64
CA VAL A 51 -4.12 -9.60 -16.32
C VAL A 51 -3.96 -8.17 -15.80
N LEU A 52 -3.55 -7.24 -16.67
CA LEU A 52 -3.40 -5.83 -16.32
C LEU A 52 -4.71 -5.18 -15.87
N ASP A 53 -5.85 -5.64 -16.38
CA ASP A 53 -7.18 -5.16 -15.97
C ASP A 53 -7.71 -5.91 -14.74
N ALA A 54 -7.50 -7.22 -14.66
CA ALA A 54 -8.00 -8.05 -13.58
C ALA A 54 -7.32 -7.76 -12.22
N VAL A 55 -6.01 -7.50 -12.21
CA VAL A 55 -5.26 -7.30 -10.96
C VAL A 55 -5.70 -6.03 -10.22
N PRO A 56 -5.77 -4.84 -10.85
CA PRO A 56 -6.27 -3.65 -10.17
C PRO A 56 -7.73 -3.82 -9.70
N LYS A 57 -8.58 -4.52 -10.47
CA LYS A 57 -9.95 -4.82 -10.08
C LYS A 57 -10.02 -5.72 -8.83
N ALA A 58 -9.16 -6.73 -8.75
CA ALA A 58 -9.06 -7.59 -7.57
C ALA A 58 -8.59 -6.81 -6.33
N ILE A 59 -7.59 -5.95 -6.47
CA ILE A 59 -7.10 -5.09 -5.38
C ILE A 59 -8.21 -4.14 -4.90
N MET A 60 -8.90 -3.48 -5.83
CA MET A 60 -10.01 -2.59 -5.51
C MET A 60 -11.11 -3.34 -4.75
N LEU A 61 -11.57 -4.48 -5.27
CA LEU A 61 -12.67 -5.23 -4.68
C LEU A 61 -12.31 -5.83 -3.32
N MET A 62 -11.16 -6.51 -3.22
CA MET A 62 -10.82 -7.32 -2.06
C MET A 62 -10.12 -6.56 -0.94
N MET A 63 -9.50 -5.42 -1.26
CA MET A 63 -8.72 -4.67 -0.28
C MET A 63 -9.32 -3.28 -0.07
N VAL A 64 -9.41 -2.46 -1.11
CA VAL A 64 -9.79 -1.05 -0.95
C VAL A 64 -11.24 -0.94 -0.48
N ASN A 65 -12.18 -1.56 -1.21
CA ASN A 65 -13.60 -1.51 -0.88
C ASN A 65 -13.87 -2.22 0.46
N THR A 66 -13.25 -3.38 0.68
CA THR A 66 -13.36 -4.11 1.96
C THR A 66 -12.85 -3.29 3.14
N ILE A 67 -11.72 -2.59 3.01
CA ILE A 67 -11.24 -1.70 4.06
C ILE A 67 -12.22 -0.54 4.26
N GLN A 68 -12.67 0.11 3.19
CA GLN A 68 -13.59 1.24 3.28
C GLN A 68 -14.88 0.90 4.02
N GLU A 69 -15.47 -0.26 3.74
CA GLU A 69 -16.70 -0.73 4.39
C GLU A 69 -16.48 -1.08 5.86
N ASN A 70 -15.38 -1.76 6.18
CA ASN A 70 -15.14 -2.28 7.54
C ASN A 70 -14.34 -1.32 8.45
N LEU A 71 -13.81 -0.22 7.91
CA LEU A 71 -12.92 0.67 8.67
C LEU A 71 -13.62 1.28 9.87
N GLN A 72 -14.84 1.79 9.69
CA GLN A 72 -15.59 2.44 10.75
C GLN A 72 -15.92 1.46 11.87
N GLU A 73 -16.45 0.28 11.53
CA GLU A 73 -16.77 -0.76 12.51
C GLU A 73 -15.52 -1.19 13.30
N ARG A 74 -14.42 -1.46 12.60
CA ARG A 74 -13.14 -1.86 13.23
C ARG A 74 -12.55 -0.75 14.10
N LEU A 75 -12.64 0.51 13.68
CA LEU A 75 -12.16 1.64 14.47
C LEU A 75 -13.02 1.82 15.73
N MET A 76 -14.34 1.73 15.61
CA MET A 76 -15.24 1.79 16.77
C MET A 76 -14.95 0.66 17.75
N GLN A 77 -14.79 -0.58 17.27
CA GLN A 77 -14.41 -1.71 18.11
C GLN A 77 -13.06 -1.47 18.82
N LYS A 78 -12.07 -0.95 18.11
CA LYS A 78 -10.75 -0.66 18.70
C LYS A 78 -10.74 0.49 19.69
N ILE A 79 -11.56 1.51 19.48
CA ILE A 79 -11.59 2.71 20.34
C ILE A 79 -12.46 2.48 21.57
N TYR A 80 -13.54 1.69 21.45
CA TYR A 80 -14.53 1.52 22.52
C TYR A 80 -14.51 0.15 23.21
N LEU A 81 -13.99 -0.91 22.59
CA LEU A 81 -13.95 -2.27 23.16
C LEU A 81 -12.53 -2.79 23.41
N SER A 82 -11.48 -2.00 23.20
CA SER A 82 -10.13 -2.40 23.62
C SER A 82 -10.09 -2.59 25.13
N GLU A 83 -9.57 -3.73 25.60
CA GLU A 83 -9.49 -4.10 27.04
C GLU A 83 -8.70 -3.10 27.90
N ASP A 84 -7.94 -2.20 27.26
CA ASP A 84 -7.22 -1.10 27.89
C ASP A 84 -8.10 0.17 27.95
N ASP A 85 -8.99 0.27 28.95
CA ASP A 85 -9.78 1.48 29.23
C ASP A 85 -8.90 2.75 29.38
N GLU A 86 -7.63 2.56 29.80
CA GLU A 86 -6.63 3.63 29.89
C GLU A 86 -6.22 4.21 28.53
N ALA A 87 -6.29 3.42 27.45
CA ALA A 87 -5.94 3.89 26.10
C ALA A 87 -6.99 4.87 25.56
N PHE A 88 -8.28 4.62 25.80
CA PHE A 88 -9.35 5.56 25.45
C PHE A 88 -9.29 6.82 26.31
N GLY A 89 -9.06 6.66 27.63
CA GLY A 89 -8.85 7.79 28.54
C GLY A 89 -7.64 8.64 28.17
N GLY A 90 -6.56 8.02 27.69
CA GLY A 90 -5.36 8.70 27.20
C GLY A 90 -5.60 9.42 25.86
N LEU A 91 -6.31 8.79 24.92
CA LEU A 91 -6.64 9.38 23.61
C LEU A 91 -7.58 10.59 23.74
N THR A 92 -8.51 10.53 24.69
CA THR A 92 -9.47 11.62 24.97
C THR A 92 -8.94 12.65 25.98
N ARG A 93 -7.73 12.45 26.51
CA ARG A 93 -7.10 13.42 27.43
C ARG A 93 -6.78 14.69 26.67
N GLU A 94 -7.24 15.83 27.20
CA GLU A 94 -6.88 17.14 26.65
C GLU A 94 -5.35 17.35 26.69
N SER A 95 -4.83 18.09 25.70
CA SER A 95 -3.41 18.43 25.67
C SER A 95 -3.06 19.40 26.79
N GLU A 96 -1.79 19.35 27.24
CA GLU A 96 -1.34 20.15 28.39
C GLU A 96 -1.43 21.66 28.14
N GLU A 97 -1.20 22.08 26.89
CA GLU A 97 -1.31 23.47 26.46
C GLU A 97 -2.75 23.98 26.55
N VAL A 98 -3.72 23.18 26.09
CA VAL A 98 -5.14 23.53 26.14
C VAL A 98 -5.60 23.59 27.60
N ARG A 99 -5.17 22.65 28.43
CA ARG A 99 -5.43 22.65 29.87
C ARG A 99 -4.89 23.92 30.54
N ARG A 100 -3.64 24.31 30.25
CA ARG A 100 -3.01 25.52 30.79
C ARG A 100 -3.75 26.78 30.37
N ARG A 101 -4.09 26.89 29.09
CA ARG A 101 -4.84 28.05 28.57
C ARG A 101 -6.24 28.15 29.20
N ARG A 102 -6.90 27.01 29.42
CA ARG A 102 -8.20 26.96 30.11
C ARG A 102 -8.10 27.41 31.56
N THR A 103 -7.06 27.02 32.29
CA THR A 103 -6.85 27.46 33.67
C THR A 103 -6.55 28.96 33.75
N GLU A 104 -5.67 29.47 32.88
CA GLU A 104 -5.35 30.90 32.81
C GLU A 104 -6.60 31.77 32.56
N VAL A 105 -7.42 31.40 31.57
CA VAL A 105 -8.65 32.14 31.26
C VAL A 105 -9.68 32.04 32.40
N LYS A 106 -9.81 30.88 33.05
CA LYS A 106 -10.69 30.73 34.22
C LYS A 106 -10.29 31.66 35.36
N GLU A 107 -9.00 31.77 35.64
CA GLU A 107 -8.47 32.67 36.67
C GLU A 107 -8.73 34.14 36.32
N GLN A 108 -8.51 34.54 35.07
CA GLN A 108 -8.84 35.88 34.60
C GLN A 108 -10.33 36.20 34.75
N VAL A 109 -11.21 35.28 34.35
CA VAL A 109 -12.67 35.44 34.51
C VAL A 109 -13.07 35.55 35.99
N ALA A 110 -12.46 34.76 36.87
CA ALA A 110 -12.72 34.85 38.30
C ALA A 110 -12.29 36.21 38.88
N CYS A 111 -11.14 36.73 38.47
CA CYS A 111 -10.66 38.05 38.85
C CYS A 111 -11.62 39.16 38.38
N LEU A 112 -12.03 39.13 37.12
CA LEU A 112 -12.98 40.11 36.56
C LEU A 112 -14.35 40.06 37.25
N ARG A 113 -14.86 38.87 37.57
CA ARG A 113 -16.12 38.71 38.32
C ARG A 113 -16.02 39.31 39.73
N LYS A 114 -14.88 39.12 40.40
CA LYS A 114 -14.64 39.71 41.72
C LYS A 114 -14.54 41.24 41.64
N ALA A 115 -13.91 41.79 40.61
CA ALA A 115 -13.88 43.23 40.39
C ALA A 115 -15.30 43.80 40.21
N ILE A 116 -16.13 43.12 39.41
CA ILE A 116 -17.53 43.52 39.19
C ILE A 116 -18.35 43.43 40.49
N SER A 117 -18.15 42.40 41.33
CA SER A 117 -18.88 42.31 42.60
C SER A 117 -18.51 43.43 43.55
N VAL A 118 -17.22 43.77 43.66
CA VAL A 118 -16.74 44.90 44.47
C VAL A 118 -17.33 46.23 43.95
N MET A 119 -17.37 46.43 42.63
CA MET A 119 -18.00 47.63 42.05
C MET A 119 -19.50 47.72 42.32
N ARG A 120 -20.18 46.58 42.53
CA ARG A 120 -21.62 46.54 42.84
C ARG A 120 -21.91 46.78 44.31
N GLU A 121 -20.96 46.49 45.20
CA GLU A 121 -21.05 46.69 46.64
C GLU A 121 -20.65 48.11 47.08
N MET A 122 -20.00 48.89 46.20
CA MET A 122 -19.81 50.33 46.32
C MET A 122 -21.03 51.13 45.85
#